data_AF-E8KG82-F1
#
_entry.id   AF-E8KG82-F1
#
_cell.length_a   1.000
_cell.length_b   1.000
_cell.length_c   1.000
_cell.angle_alpha   90.00
_cell.angle_beta   90.00
_cell.angle_gamma   90.00
#
_symmetry.space_group_name_H-M   'P 1'
#
loop_
_entity.id
_entity.type
_entity.pdbx_description
1 polymer ?
#
loop_
_entity_poly.entity_id
_entity_poly.type
_entity_poly.pdbx_seq_one_letter_code
_entity_poly.pdbx_strand_id
1 'polypeptide(L)'
;MLKTDKSDAINLDNSNKYATSKAVKAANDNANGRLSKTGDTLTGVLDIKNGDYSSINQWNTAGKQARSEVVPDNVNDFYKISYRSNNGSREEHSAVFRKSGVRKYVAYEDWVRSNFNKKEIAVLMGALEDGATIPLPAGFSESQCKWMLSINEDNPTNRAWDINEDKAHVHYRYRCWANCRKVEARTYHCGRSETLGTWIPARANYIVIGVK
;
A
#
# COMPACT_ATOMS: atom_id res chain seq x y z
N MET A 1 -25.83 57.57 54.05
CA MET A 1 -24.92 57.45 52.88
C MET A 1 -25.35 56.21 52.11
N LEU A 2 -26.08 56.36 50.99
CA LEU A 2 -26.47 55.19 50.18
C LEU A 2 -25.21 54.61 49.54
N LYS A 3 -24.87 53.36 49.88
CA LYS A 3 -23.86 52.59 49.16
C LYS A 3 -24.37 52.42 47.73
N THR A 4 -23.58 52.83 46.75
CA THR A 4 -23.89 52.58 45.35
C THR A 4 -23.69 51.09 45.08
N ASP A 5 -24.78 50.34 44.87
CA ASP A 5 -24.75 48.93 44.46
C ASP A 5 -24.29 48.75 43.00
N LYS A 6 -23.59 49.73 42.43
CA LYS A 6 -23.10 49.73 41.05
C LYS A 6 -21.66 49.23 40.98
N SER A 7 -21.32 48.50 39.94
CA SER A 7 -19.98 47.95 39.72
C SER A 7 -19.51 48.14 38.28
N ASP A 8 -18.24 48.52 38.13
CA ASP A 8 -17.52 48.59 36.86
C ASP A 8 -16.92 47.23 36.43
N ALA A 9 -17.10 46.18 37.23
CA ALA A 9 -16.54 44.86 36.93
C ALA A 9 -17.23 44.22 35.71
N ILE A 10 -16.42 43.70 34.77
CA ILE A 10 -16.90 43.05 33.53
C ILE A 10 -17.28 41.58 33.72
N ASN A 11 -17.04 41.04 34.91
CA ASN A 11 -17.34 39.67 35.33
C ASN A 11 -18.23 39.65 36.59
N LEU A 12 -19.15 40.60 36.70
CA LEU A 12 -20.06 40.70 37.85
C LEU A 12 -21.01 39.49 37.91
N ASP A 13 -20.87 38.67 38.94
CA ASP A 13 -21.67 37.46 39.19
C ASP A 13 -22.62 37.59 40.41
N ASN A 14 -22.80 38.81 40.91
CA ASN A 14 -23.59 39.09 42.10
C ASN A 14 -24.99 39.63 41.74
N SER A 15 -26.04 38.91 42.17
CA SER A 15 -27.44 39.28 41.91
C SER A 15 -27.87 40.60 42.56
N ASN A 16 -27.15 41.08 43.58
CA ASN A 16 -27.49 42.26 44.36
C ASN A 16 -26.69 43.50 43.93
N LYS A 17 -25.95 43.43 42.82
CA LYS A 17 -25.19 44.56 42.26
C LYS A 17 -25.60 44.82 40.81
N TYR A 18 -25.60 46.09 40.43
CA TYR A 18 -25.91 46.55 39.08
C TYR A 18 -24.62 46.84 38.30
N ALA A 19 -24.54 46.40 37.04
CA ALA A 19 -23.45 46.79 36.15
C ALA A 19 -23.59 48.28 35.77
N THR A 20 -22.47 49.00 35.71
CA THR A 20 -22.45 50.35 35.12
C THR A 20 -22.46 50.27 33.60
N SER A 21 -22.83 51.38 32.94
CA SER A 21 -22.74 51.50 31.47
C SER A 21 -21.33 51.27 30.96
N LYS A 22 -20.31 51.64 31.75
CA LYS A 22 -18.89 51.39 31.46
C LYS A 22 -18.57 49.89 31.44
N ALA A 23 -19.03 49.14 32.42
CA ALA A 23 -18.87 47.67 32.44
C ALA A 23 -19.57 47.02 31.24
N VAL A 24 -20.80 47.45 30.94
CA VAL A 24 -21.58 46.95 29.80
C VAL A 24 -20.87 47.24 28.48
N LYS A 25 -20.36 48.47 28.27
CA LYS A 25 -19.62 48.82 27.06
C LYS A 25 -18.36 47.95 26.90
N ALA A 26 -17.59 47.79 27.96
CA ALA A 26 -16.36 46.99 27.93
C ALA A 26 -16.65 45.50 27.62
N ALA A 27 -17.72 44.94 28.19
CA ALA A 27 -18.15 43.58 27.87
C ALA A 27 -18.60 43.43 26.41
N ASN A 28 -19.33 44.42 25.88
CA ASN A 28 -19.77 44.44 24.48
C ASN A 28 -18.59 44.57 23.51
N ASP A 29 -17.63 45.46 23.81
CA ASP A 29 -16.43 45.62 22.99
C ASP A 29 -15.57 44.34 22.98
N ASN A 30 -15.49 43.62 24.11
CA ASN A 30 -14.85 42.28 24.16
C ASN A 30 -15.58 41.29 23.25
N ALA A 31 -16.91 41.24 23.30
CA ALA A 31 -17.71 40.36 22.45
C ALA A 31 -17.53 40.67 20.95
N ASN A 32 -17.44 41.95 20.58
CA ASN A 32 -17.20 42.40 19.21
C ASN A 32 -15.81 42.00 18.66
N GLY A 33 -14.85 41.68 19.54
CA GLY A 33 -13.52 41.20 19.16
C GLY A 33 -13.40 39.67 19.03
N ARG A 34 -14.50 38.91 19.21
CA ARG A 34 -14.51 37.44 19.10
C ARG A 34 -15.03 37.00 17.73
N LEU A 35 -14.71 35.76 17.37
CA LEU A 35 -15.19 35.12 16.15
C LEU A 35 -16.73 34.99 16.15
N SER A 36 -17.39 35.53 15.12
CA SER A 36 -18.86 35.43 14.97
C SER A 36 -19.34 34.03 14.58
N LYS A 37 -20.51 33.63 15.11
CA LYS A 37 -21.19 32.37 14.76
C LYS A 37 -21.80 32.36 13.35
N THR A 38 -22.04 33.54 12.78
CA THR A 38 -22.57 33.68 11.41
C THR A 38 -21.47 33.67 10.36
N GLY A 39 -20.21 33.50 10.77
CA GLY A 39 -19.04 33.60 9.92
C GLY A 39 -18.22 34.85 10.22
N ASP A 40 -16.90 34.72 10.10
CA ASP A 40 -15.90 35.75 10.33
C ASP A 40 -14.56 35.29 9.71
N THR A 41 -13.54 36.15 9.66
CA THR A 41 -12.23 35.84 9.08
C THR A 41 -11.13 35.90 10.13
N LEU A 42 -10.43 34.78 10.34
CA LEU A 42 -9.17 34.77 11.09
C LEU A 42 -8.03 35.19 10.15
N THR A 43 -7.33 36.26 10.49
CA THR A 43 -6.08 36.65 9.80
C THR A 43 -4.88 36.13 10.57
N GLY A 44 -3.85 35.65 9.86
CA GLY A 44 -2.68 34.98 10.45
C GLY A 44 -2.76 33.45 10.44
N VAL A 45 -1.80 32.79 11.10
CA VAL A 45 -1.74 31.32 11.21
C VAL A 45 -2.57 30.86 12.41
N LEU A 46 -3.38 29.82 12.23
CA LEU A 46 -4.09 29.13 13.33
C LEU A 46 -3.29 27.90 13.77
N ASP A 47 -2.66 27.98 14.95
CA ASP A 47 -2.02 26.83 15.58
C ASP A 47 -2.98 26.07 16.50
N ILE A 48 -3.10 24.76 16.33
CA ILE A 48 -3.92 23.89 17.19
C ILE A 48 -3.01 22.85 17.85
N LYS A 49 -2.80 22.98 19.16
CA LYS A 49 -1.91 22.11 19.96
C LYS A 49 -2.72 21.45 21.07
N ASN A 50 -3.14 20.21 20.84
CA ASN A 50 -3.99 19.45 21.78
C ASN A 50 -3.42 18.05 22.03
N GLY A 51 -2.32 17.94 22.77
CA GLY A 51 -1.68 16.64 23.06
C GLY A 51 -1.13 15.92 21.82
N ASP A 52 -0.88 14.62 21.96
CA ASP A 52 -0.28 13.80 20.88
C ASP A 52 -1.21 13.64 19.65
N TYR A 53 -2.53 13.75 19.86
CA TYR A 53 -3.55 13.80 18.81
C TYR A 53 -4.21 15.18 18.77
N SER A 54 -3.89 15.98 17.76
CA SER A 54 -4.48 17.31 17.56
C SER A 54 -5.37 17.33 16.33
N SER A 55 -6.60 17.83 16.45
CA SER A 55 -7.61 17.68 15.39
C SER A 55 -8.54 18.88 15.20
N ILE A 56 -9.07 19.00 13.99
CA ILE A 56 -10.25 19.80 13.64
C ILE A 56 -11.41 18.84 13.37
N ASN A 57 -12.56 19.11 13.97
CA ASN A 57 -13.78 18.31 13.82
C ASN A 57 -14.87 19.12 13.12
N GLN A 58 -15.31 18.65 11.96
CA GLN A 58 -16.44 19.21 11.22
C GLN A 58 -17.64 18.27 11.37
N TRP A 59 -18.77 18.82 11.79
CA TRP A 59 -20.01 18.07 12.00
C TRP A 59 -21.07 18.51 11.00
N ASN A 60 -21.82 17.55 10.46
CA ASN A 60 -23.05 17.84 9.75
C ASN A 60 -24.26 17.75 10.70
N THR A 61 -25.43 18.18 10.21
CA THR A 61 -26.69 18.15 10.97
C THR A 61 -27.21 16.73 11.25
N ALA A 62 -26.68 15.71 10.57
CA ALA A 62 -26.95 14.30 10.82
C ALA A 62 -26.04 13.69 11.91
N GLY A 63 -25.22 14.50 12.57
CA GLY A 63 -24.31 14.06 13.63
C GLY A 63 -23.12 13.24 13.15
N LYS A 64 -22.81 13.27 11.85
CA LYS A 64 -21.60 12.66 11.28
C LYS A 64 -20.43 13.63 11.39
N GLN A 65 -19.23 13.09 11.59
CA GLN A 65 -18.01 13.86 11.77
C GLN A 65 -17.01 13.59 10.64
N ALA A 66 -16.48 14.66 10.05
CA ALA A 66 -15.23 14.65 9.32
C ALA A 66 -14.12 15.18 10.24
N ARG A 67 -13.08 14.38 10.49
CA ARG A 67 -11.95 14.74 11.35
C ARG A 67 -10.68 14.82 10.55
N SER A 68 -9.97 15.93 10.73
CA SER A 68 -8.63 16.19 10.23
C SER A 68 -7.69 16.19 11.43
N GLU A 69 -6.74 15.25 11.52
CA GLU A 69 -5.90 15.10 12.69
C GLU A 69 -4.42 14.80 12.40
N VAL A 70 -3.55 15.46 13.15
CA VAL A 70 -2.16 15.00 13.35
C VAL A 70 -2.19 13.85 14.35
N VAL A 71 -1.36 12.84 14.09
CA VAL A 71 -1.24 11.65 14.93
C VAL A 71 0.12 11.64 15.65
N PRO A 72 0.28 10.86 16.74
CA PRO A 72 1.48 10.83 17.55
C PRO A 72 2.77 10.49 16.81
N ASP A 73 3.93 10.79 17.40
CA ASP A 73 5.19 10.47 16.74
C ASP A 73 5.49 8.95 16.69
N ASN A 74 5.01 8.21 17.68
CA ASN A 74 5.19 6.75 17.76
C ASN A 74 4.28 5.94 16.82
N VAL A 75 3.49 6.58 15.95
CA VAL A 75 2.75 5.91 14.88
C VAL A 75 3.41 6.14 13.52
N ASN A 76 3.20 5.20 12.61
CA ASN A 76 3.80 5.22 11.26
C ASN A 76 3.23 6.32 10.35
N ASP A 77 2.09 6.89 10.71
CA ASP A 77 1.44 7.96 9.98
C ASP A 77 1.75 9.31 10.64
N PHE A 78 1.71 10.42 9.91
CA PHE A 78 1.84 11.77 10.47
C PHE A 78 0.52 12.55 10.43
N TYR A 79 -0.44 12.12 9.60
CA TYR A 79 -1.73 12.80 9.47
C TYR A 79 -2.82 11.81 9.03
N LYS A 80 -4.07 12.11 9.37
CA LYS A 80 -5.25 11.36 8.95
C LYS A 80 -6.45 12.28 8.72
N ILE A 81 -7.24 11.94 7.69
CA ILE A 81 -8.59 12.48 7.48
C ILE A 81 -9.56 11.30 7.62
N SER A 82 -10.59 11.43 8.44
CA SER A 82 -11.57 10.35 8.67
C SER A 82 -13.01 10.83 8.64
N TYR A 83 -13.90 9.99 8.08
CA TYR A 83 -15.34 10.11 8.19
C TYR A 83 -15.86 9.13 9.24
N ARG A 84 -16.68 9.61 10.17
CA ARG A 84 -17.02 8.89 11.39
C ARG A 84 -18.53 8.78 11.59
N SER A 85 -18.95 7.80 12.37
CA SER A 85 -20.34 7.44 12.66
C SER A 85 -21.13 8.60 13.26
N ASN A 86 -22.45 8.41 13.40
CA ASN A 86 -23.25 9.34 14.19
C ASN A 86 -22.68 9.33 15.63
N ASN A 87 -22.37 10.50 16.19
CA ASN A 87 -21.61 10.70 17.44
C ASN A 87 -20.08 10.51 17.39
N GLY A 88 -19.49 10.27 16.21
CA GLY A 88 -18.03 10.24 16.03
C GLY A 88 -17.30 9.06 16.70
N SER A 89 -18.02 8.08 17.24
CA SER A 89 -17.45 6.97 18.01
C SER A 89 -16.71 5.94 17.15
N ARG A 90 -17.18 5.70 15.92
CA ARG A 90 -16.58 4.74 14.98
C ARG A 90 -16.06 5.45 13.74
N GLU A 91 -14.89 5.03 13.26
CA GLU A 91 -14.38 5.44 11.95
C GLU A 91 -15.01 4.56 10.87
N GLU A 92 -15.63 5.18 9.86
CA GLU A 92 -16.28 4.49 8.75
C GLU A 92 -15.39 4.50 7.51
N HIS A 93 -14.72 5.63 7.24
CA HIS A 93 -13.77 5.78 6.13
C HIS A 93 -12.58 6.64 6.57
N SER A 94 -11.39 6.40 6.00
CA SER A 94 -10.23 7.25 6.25
C SER A 94 -9.25 7.33 5.08
N ALA A 95 -8.40 8.34 5.15
CA ALA A 95 -7.19 8.48 4.37
C ALA A 95 -6.04 8.83 5.33
N VAL A 96 -4.95 8.06 5.26
CA VAL A 96 -3.78 8.19 6.14
C VAL A 96 -2.54 8.62 5.36
N PHE A 97 -1.66 9.36 6.03
CA PHE A 97 -0.44 9.89 5.44
C PHE A 97 0.76 9.28 6.16
N ARG A 98 1.43 8.32 5.52
CA ARG A 98 2.59 7.61 6.11
C ARG A 98 3.85 8.46 6.17
N LYS A 99 4.67 8.21 7.20
CA LYS A 99 6.03 8.76 7.37
C LYS A 99 7.09 8.07 6.47
N SER A 100 6.77 6.95 5.84
CA SER A 100 7.73 6.13 5.08
C SER A 100 7.78 6.45 3.58
N GLY A 101 8.99 6.58 3.01
CA GLY A 101 9.25 6.59 1.55
C GLY A 101 10.02 7.82 1.03
N VAL A 102 10.69 7.68 -0.12
CA VAL A 102 11.47 8.76 -0.78
C VAL A 102 10.56 9.77 -1.52
N ARG A 103 9.29 9.42 -1.77
CA ARG A 103 8.27 10.27 -2.45
C ARG A 103 6.88 10.07 -1.85
N LYS A 104 6.13 11.16 -1.71
CA LYS A 104 4.88 11.32 -0.93
C LYS A 104 3.64 11.02 -1.78
N TYR A 105 3.07 9.82 -1.67
CA TYR A 105 1.77 9.50 -2.26
C TYR A 105 0.73 9.36 -1.16
N VAL A 106 -0.40 10.07 -1.29
CA VAL A 106 -1.59 9.87 -0.46
C VAL A 106 -2.43 8.81 -1.14
N ALA A 107 -2.42 7.59 -0.61
CA ALA A 107 -3.35 6.55 -1.03
C ALA A 107 -4.66 6.75 -0.25
N TYR A 108 -5.73 7.10 -0.95
CA TYR A 108 -7.09 7.07 -0.39
C TYR A 108 -7.68 5.69 -0.67
N GLU A 109 -8.28 5.07 0.36
CA GLU A 109 -8.65 3.65 0.34
C GLU A 109 -9.69 3.29 -0.75
N ASP A 110 -10.43 4.26 -1.30
CA ASP A 110 -11.60 3.97 -2.13
C ASP A 110 -11.31 3.79 -3.64
N TRP A 111 -10.16 4.28 -4.14
CA TRP A 111 -9.75 4.02 -5.55
C TRP A 111 -8.75 2.89 -5.70
N VAL A 112 -8.15 2.44 -4.60
CA VAL A 112 -7.24 1.28 -4.59
C VAL A 112 -8.01 -0.03 -4.42
N ARG A 113 -9.27 -0.01 -3.96
CA ARG A 113 -10.05 -1.24 -3.69
C ARG A 113 -11.13 -1.61 -4.69
N SER A 114 -11.44 -0.80 -5.71
CA SER A 114 -12.52 -1.17 -6.65
C SER A 114 -12.16 -1.26 -8.13
N ASN A 115 -10.99 -0.79 -8.61
CA ASN A 115 -10.63 -0.94 -10.05
C ASN A 115 -9.13 -0.94 -10.41
N PHE A 116 -8.19 -0.99 -9.46
CA PHE A 116 -6.97 -1.73 -9.78
C PHE A 116 -7.40 -3.19 -9.78
N ASN A 117 -7.59 -3.78 -10.97
CA ASN A 117 -7.65 -5.23 -11.13
C ASN A 117 -6.56 -5.80 -10.23
N LYS A 118 -6.92 -6.32 -9.04
CA LYS A 118 -5.96 -6.91 -8.12
C LYS A 118 -5.55 -8.19 -8.79
N LYS A 119 -4.61 -8.05 -9.71
CA LYS A 119 -3.94 -9.16 -10.35
C LYS A 119 -3.23 -9.86 -9.22
N GLU A 120 -3.80 -10.98 -8.78
CA GLU A 120 -3.11 -11.89 -7.88
C GLU A 120 -1.94 -12.43 -8.70
N ILE A 121 -0.74 -12.02 -8.32
CA ILE A 121 0.50 -12.48 -8.95
C ILE A 121 1.11 -13.51 -8.01
N ALA A 122 1.37 -14.70 -8.53
CA ALA A 122 2.12 -15.73 -7.84
C ALA A 122 3.31 -16.16 -8.68
N VAL A 123 4.49 -16.23 -8.05
CA VAL A 123 5.73 -16.68 -8.69
C VAL A 123 6.17 -17.96 -8.00
N LEU A 124 6.43 -18.99 -8.80
CA LEU A 124 6.97 -20.25 -8.32
C LEU A 124 8.17 -20.63 -9.19
N MET A 125 9.22 -21.14 -8.55
CA MET A 125 10.49 -21.43 -9.21
C MET A 125 11.10 -22.69 -8.65
N GLY A 126 11.96 -23.34 -9.45
CA GLY A 126 12.69 -24.53 -9.03
C GLY A 126 13.39 -25.20 -10.20
N ALA A 127 13.77 -26.46 -10.00
CA ALA A 127 14.35 -27.31 -11.03
C ALA A 127 13.44 -28.51 -11.33
N LEU A 128 13.51 -29.00 -12.57
CA LEU A 128 12.72 -30.12 -13.08
C LEU A 128 13.60 -30.97 -14.01
N GLU A 129 13.38 -32.29 -13.98
CA GLU A 129 14.00 -33.24 -14.91
C GLU A 129 13.26 -33.27 -16.27
N ASP A 130 13.91 -33.82 -17.30
CA ASP A 130 13.27 -34.07 -18.60
C ASP A 130 11.94 -34.84 -18.47
N GLY A 131 10.91 -34.42 -19.21
CA GLY A 131 9.59 -35.04 -19.22
C GLY A 131 8.69 -34.67 -18.02
N ALA A 132 9.22 -33.94 -17.03
CA ALA A 132 8.44 -33.46 -15.90
C ALA A 132 7.36 -32.45 -16.32
N THR A 133 6.40 -32.22 -15.42
CA THR A 133 5.34 -31.22 -15.60
C THR A 133 5.65 -29.98 -14.78
N ILE A 134 5.62 -28.79 -15.38
CA ILE A 134 5.75 -27.51 -14.66
C ILE A 134 4.58 -27.38 -13.65
N PRO A 135 4.87 -27.23 -12.35
CA PRO A 135 3.82 -27.02 -11.35
C PRO A 135 3.21 -25.63 -11.50
N LEU A 136 1.96 -25.47 -11.05
CA LEU A 136 1.28 -24.19 -11.02
C LEU A 136 1.21 -23.66 -9.58
N PRO A 137 1.26 -22.34 -9.37
CA PRO A 137 0.97 -21.78 -8.06
C PRO A 137 -0.45 -22.17 -7.60
N ALA A 138 -0.63 -22.38 -6.30
CA ALA A 138 -1.92 -22.79 -5.74
C ALA A 138 -3.01 -21.78 -6.12
N GLY A 139 -4.13 -22.26 -6.66
CA GLY A 139 -5.26 -21.42 -7.07
C GLY A 139 -5.19 -20.82 -8.48
N PHE A 140 -4.14 -21.13 -9.26
CA PHE A 140 -3.99 -20.67 -10.65
C PHE A 140 -4.26 -21.80 -11.64
N SER A 141 -4.94 -21.48 -12.74
CA SER A 141 -5.08 -22.36 -13.90
C SER A 141 -3.90 -22.20 -14.86
N GLU A 142 -3.77 -23.14 -15.80
CA GLU A 142 -2.71 -23.09 -16.82
C GLU A 142 -2.83 -21.86 -17.73
N SER A 143 -4.06 -21.45 -18.08
CA SER A 143 -4.29 -20.27 -18.93
C SER A 143 -3.92 -18.94 -18.25
N GLN A 144 -3.85 -18.93 -16.92
CA GLN A 144 -3.43 -17.79 -16.11
C GLN A 144 -1.92 -17.71 -15.92
N CYS A 145 -1.18 -18.72 -16.40
CA CYS A 145 0.24 -18.84 -16.14
C CYS A 145 1.07 -18.66 -17.41
N LYS A 146 2.24 -18.03 -17.25
CA LYS A 146 3.32 -18.03 -18.23
C LYS A 146 4.57 -18.56 -17.56
N TRP A 147 5.39 -19.30 -18.30
CA TRP A 147 6.60 -19.89 -17.78
C TRP A 147 7.79 -19.64 -18.70
N MET A 148 8.96 -19.67 -18.09
CA MET A 148 10.25 -19.64 -18.76
C MET A 148 11.06 -20.84 -18.29
N LEU A 149 11.82 -21.42 -19.21
CA LEU A 149 12.73 -22.52 -18.94
C LEU A 149 14.15 -22.11 -19.32
N SER A 150 15.12 -22.65 -18.61
CA SER A 150 16.54 -22.58 -18.97
C SER A 150 17.22 -23.89 -18.59
N ILE A 151 18.26 -24.28 -19.33
CA ILE A 151 19.08 -25.43 -18.93
C ILE A 151 19.73 -25.10 -17.58
N ASN A 152 19.58 -26.02 -16.63
CA ASN A 152 20.26 -25.98 -15.33
C ASN A 152 21.54 -26.83 -15.37
N GLU A 153 21.44 -28.07 -15.87
CA GLU A 153 22.55 -29.02 -16.03
C GLU A 153 22.27 -29.89 -17.25
N ASP A 154 23.16 -29.87 -18.25
CA ASP A 154 22.99 -30.49 -19.57
C ASP A 154 23.30 -31.98 -19.59
N ASN A 155 24.08 -32.48 -18.61
CA ASN A 155 24.44 -33.89 -18.46
C ASN A 155 24.45 -34.34 -16.96
N PRO A 156 23.30 -34.37 -16.27
CA PRO A 156 23.23 -34.68 -14.83
C PRO A 156 23.68 -36.10 -14.45
N THR A 157 23.71 -37.01 -15.42
CA THR A 157 24.16 -38.40 -15.21
C THR A 157 25.64 -38.60 -15.52
N ASN A 158 26.38 -37.52 -15.81
CA ASN A 158 27.79 -37.52 -16.14
C ASN A 158 28.16 -38.56 -17.22
N ARG A 159 27.35 -38.67 -18.27
CA ARG A 159 27.63 -39.58 -19.38
C ARG A 159 28.88 -39.12 -20.13
N ALA A 160 29.82 -40.04 -20.31
CA ALA A 160 31.00 -39.81 -21.12
C ALA A 160 30.62 -39.47 -22.58
N TRP A 161 31.40 -38.60 -23.19
CA TRP A 161 31.21 -38.16 -24.57
C TRP A 161 32.53 -38.29 -25.34
N ASP A 162 32.57 -39.26 -26.25
CA ASP A 162 33.66 -39.49 -27.20
C ASP A 162 33.35 -38.75 -28.50
N ILE A 163 33.88 -37.53 -28.65
CA ILE A 163 33.65 -36.66 -29.80
C ILE A 163 34.40 -37.24 -31.00
N ASN A 164 33.80 -37.22 -32.19
CA ASN A 164 34.51 -37.56 -33.43
C ASN A 164 35.31 -36.36 -33.94
N GLU A 165 36.63 -36.43 -33.95
CA GLU A 165 37.50 -35.32 -34.35
C GLU A 165 37.80 -35.26 -35.86
N ASP A 166 37.43 -36.30 -36.62
CA ASP A 166 37.84 -36.48 -38.02
C ASP A 166 36.84 -35.90 -39.05
N LYS A 167 35.66 -35.43 -38.61
CA LYS A 167 34.61 -34.90 -39.49
C LYS A 167 33.82 -33.77 -38.84
N ALA A 168 33.36 -32.80 -39.64
CA ALA A 168 32.48 -31.73 -39.18
C ALA A 168 31.00 -32.17 -39.15
N HIS A 169 30.39 -32.23 -37.96
CA HIS A 169 28.95 -32.44 -37.77
C HIS A 169 28.42 -31.72 -36.53
N VAL A 170 27.11 -31.79 -36.27
CA VAL A 170 26.52 -31.28 -35.02
C VAL A 170 26.92 -32.21 -33.89
N HIS A 171 27.96 -31.82 -33.16
CA HIS A 171 28.49 -32.56 -32.00
C HIS A 171 27.61 -32.35 -30.77
N TYR A 172 27.14 -31.13 -30.55
CA TYR A 172 26.37 -30.72 -29.39
C TYR A 172 25.17 -29.85 -29.80
N ARG A 173 24.00 -30.13 -29.23
CA ARG A 173 22.85 -29.23 -29.22
C ARG A 173 22.02 -29.52 -27.97
N TYR A 174 21.33 -28.52 -27.45
CA TYR A 174 20.34 -28.73 -26.39
C TYR A 174 18.94 -28.36 -26.88
N ARG A 175 17.94 -28.92 -26.21
CA ARG A 175 16.55 -28.51 -26.29
C ARG A 175 16.08 -28.22 -24.88
N CYS A 176 15.53 -27.03 -24.69
CA CYS A 176 14.94 -26.61 -23.42
C CYS A 176 13.70 -25.78 -23.73
N TRP A 177 12.56 -26.45 -23.75
CA TRP A 177 11.27 -25.83 -24.04
C TRP A 177 10.16 -26.68 -23.42
N ALA A 178 8.93 -26.19 -23.47
CA ALA A 178 7.78 -26.96 -23.00
C ALA A 178 6.65 -26.94 -24.03
N ASN A 179 6.02 -28.10 -24.23
CA ASN A 179 4.74 -28.21 -24.91
C ASN A 179 3.63 -28.24 -23.85
N CYS A 180 2.79 -27.20 -23.82
CA CYS A 180 1.99 -26.90 -22.61
C CYS A 180 2.94 -26.91 -21.40
N ARG A 181 2.58 -27.60 -20.31
CA ARG A 181 3.45 -27.74 -19.11
C ARG A 181 4.45 -28.89 -19.17
N LYS A 182 4.54 -29.65 -20.27
CA LYS A 182 5.48 -30.78 -20.38
C LYS A 182 6.84 -30.31 -20.86
N VAL A 183 7.85 -30.49 -20.01
CA VAL A 183 9.23 -30.06 -20.25
C VAL A 183 9.96 -31.05 -21.16
N GLU A 184 10.63 -30.53 -22.20
CA GLU A 184 11.70 -31.21 -22.93
C GLU A 184 13.01 -30.50 -22.60
N ALA A 185 13.85 -31.16 -21.80
CA ALA A 185 15.16 -30.69 -21.38
C ALA A 185 16.17 -31.79 -21.70
N ARG A 186 16.85 -31.68 -22.85
CA ARG A 186 17.73 -32.74 -23.34
C ARG A 186 18.93 -32.17 -24.07
N THR A 187 20.02 -32.91 -24.03
CA THR A 187 21.27 -32.58 -24.72
C THR A 187 21.59 -33.69 -25.70
N TYR A 188 21.96 -33.32 -26.91
CA TYR A 188 22.33 -34.25 -27.97
C TYR A 188 23.84 -34.33 -28.04
N HIS A 189 24.37 -35.54 -27.88
CA HIS A 189 25.79 -35.82 -28.10
C HIS A 189 25.92 -36.73 -29.33
N CYS A 190 26.68 -36.29 -30.32
CA CYS A 190 27.11 -37.14 -31.43
C CYS A 190 28.47 -37.75 -31.11
N GLY A 191 28.55 -39.08 -31.12
CA GLY A 191 29.76 -39.83 -30.81
C GLY A 191 30.56 -40.23 -32.06
N ARG A 192 31.64 -40.99 -31.84
CA ARG A 192 32.53 -41.53 -32.89
C ARG A 192 31.87 -42.43 -33.93
N SER A 193 30.83 -43.19 -33.57
CA SER A 193 30.10 -44.07 -34.50
C SER A 193 29.04 -43.28 -35.27
N GLU A 194 29.23 -43.16 -36.57
CA GLU A 194 28.64 -42.16 -37.48
C GLU A 194 27.12 -42.25 -37.72
N THR A 195 26.39 -43.14 -37.04
CA THR A 195 25.03 -43.47 -37.47
C THR A 195 23.94 -42.64 -36.80
N LEU A 196 23.96 -42.38 -35.48
CA LEU A 196 22.97 -41.52 -34.81
C LEU A 196 23.49 -41.01 -33.46
N GLY A 197 23.64 -39.69 -33.30
CA GLY A 197 23.86 -39.12 -31.96
C GLY A 197 22.67 -39.37 -31.02
N THR A 198 22.93 -39.32 -29.71
CA THR A 198 21.97 -39.70 -28.66
C THR A 198 21.49 -38.48 -27.88
N TRP A 199 20.19 -38.45 -27.57
CA TRP A 199 19.64 -37.49 -26.61
C TRP A 199 19.81 -38.01 -25.18
N ILE A 200 20.39 -37.17 -24.34
CA ILE A 200 20.62 -37.40 -22.92
C ILE A 200 19.67 -36.47 -22.15
N PRO A 201 18.93 -36.99 -21.15
CA PRO A 201 18.10 -36.16 -20.27
C PRO A 201 18.95 -35.10 -19.56
N ALA A 202 18.47 -33.86 -19.60
CA ALA A 202 19.04 -32.73 -18.88
C ALA A 202 18.08 -32.25 -17.79
N ARG A 203 18.59 -31.43 -16.87
CA ARG A 203 17.79 -30.74 -15.85
C ARG A 203 17.54 -29.29 -16.27
N ALA A 204 16.33 -28.80 -16.08
CA ALA A 204 15.94 -27.42 -16.38
C ALA A 204 15.56 -26.64 -15.12
N ASN A 205 15.88 -25.35 -15.08
CA ASN A 205 15.27 -24.39 -14.17
C ASN A 205 13.97 -23.89 -14.78
N TYR A 206 12.97 -23.64 -13.93
CA TYR A 206 11.73 -22.99 -14.34
C TYR A 206 11.39 -21.80 -13.45
N ILE A 207 10.73 -20.82 -14.06
CA ILE A 207 9.96 -19.78 -13.38
C ILE A 207 8.56 -19.83 -13.97
N VAL A 208 7.54 -19.95 -13.13
CA VAL A 208 6.14 -19.79 -13.51
C VAL A 208 5.56 -18.56 -12.83
N ILE A 209 4.87 -17.74 -13.62
CA ILE A 209 4.23 -16.50 -13.19
C ILE A 209 2.74 -16.66 -13.49
N GLY A 210 1.94 -16.77 -12.44
CA GLY A 210 0.49 -16.76 -12.49
C GLY A 210 -0.04 -15.33 -12.32
N VAL A 211 -1.03 -14.95 -13.12
CA VAL A 211 -1.72 -13.65 -13.03
C VAL A 211 -3.23 -13.87 -13.14
N LYS A 212 -3.98 -13.50 -12.10
CA LYS A 212 -5.45 -13.67 -12.01
C LYS A 212 -6.14 -12.38 -11.59
#